data_AF-A0A7S3E253-F1
#
_entry.id   AF-A0A7S3E253-F1
#
_cell.length_a   1.000
_cell.length_b   1.000
_cell.length_c   1.000
_cell.angle_alpha   90.00
_cell.angle_beta   90.00
_cell.angle_gamma   90.00
#
_symmetry.space_group_name_H-M   'P 1'
#
loop_
_entity.id
_entity.type
_entity.pdbx_description
1 polymer ?
#
loop_
_entity_poly.entity_id
_entity_poly.type
_entity_poly.pdbx_seq_one_letter_code
_entity_poly.pdbx_strand_id
1 'polypeptide(L)'
;GELRDLFQETKSLLLEVAGHDKLLTSPKSSILQERIMLRAPYMTPLNILQVIHLKNLRDYAQDGSNGRNASFKPSSDEVLKLLQLSGDLDRPPYLAAVEDAVTITMKGIASGMQNTG
;
A
#
# COMPACT_ATOMS: atom_id res chain seq x y z
N GLY A 1 -12.58 -7.79 15.61
CA GLY A 1 -12.46 -6.31 15.69
C GLY A 1 -13.60 -5.79 14.86
N GLU A 2 -14.52 -5.05 15.47
CA GLU A 2 -15.92 -4.90 15.03
C GLU A 2 -16.13 -4.84 13.50
N LEU A 3 -15.40 -3.97 12.78
CA LEU A 3 -15.50 -3.85 11.32
C LEU A 3 -15.08 -5.12 10.54
N ARG A 4 -14.04 -5.82 10.99
CA ARG A 4 -13.61 -7.09 10.38
C ARG A 4 -14.62 -8.19 10.61
N ASP A 5 -15.30 -8.17 11.75
CA ASP A 5 -16.29 -9.17 12.12
C ASP A 5 -17.55 -8.96 11.26
N LEU A 6 -18.01 -7.72 11.13
CA LEU A 6 -19.07 -7.31 10.21
C LEU A 6 -18.76 -7.67 8.75
N PHE A 7 -17.51 -7.49 8.32
CA PHE A 7 -17.08 -7.89 6.98
C PHE A 7 -17.21 -9.40 6.75
N GLN A 8 -16.82 -10.23 7.74
CA GLN A 8 -16.98 -11.69 7.61
C GLN A 8 -18.45 -12.10 7.63
N GLU A 9 -19.27 -11.49 8.48
CA GLU A 9 -20.71 -11.73 8.53
C GLU A 9 -21.37 -11.41 7.18
N THR A 10 -21.13 -10.21 6.66
CA THR A 10 -21.66 -9.77 5.36
C THR A 10 -21.23 -10.72 4.23
N LYS A 11 -19.95 -11.12 4.23
CA LYS A 11 -19.42 -12.07 3.25
C LYS A 11 -20.11 -13.43 3.35
N SER A 12 -20.38 -13.93 4.56
CA SER A 12 -21.05 -15.22 4.76
C SER A 12 -22.50 -15.17 4.27
N LEU A 13 -23.25 -14.15 4.65
CA LEU A 13 -24.64 -13.95 4.21
C LEU A 13 -24.72 -13.81 2.68
N LEU A 14 -23.78 -13.10 2.06
CA LEU A 14 -23.72 -12.96 0.60
C LEU A 14 -23.51 -14.31 -0.10
N LEU A 15 -22.65 -15.18 0.45
CA LEU A 15 -22.41 -16.51 -0.10
C LEU A 15 -23.64 -17.42 0.02
N GLU A 16 -24.36 -17.34 1.14
CA GLU A 16 -25.61 -18.05 1.37
C GLU A 16 -26.70 -17.64 0.36
N VAL A 17 -26.91 -16.32 0.19
CA VAL A 17 -27.87 -15.79 -0.77
C VAL A 17 -27.50 -16.14 -2.21
N ALA A 18 -26.20 -16.15 -2.54
CA ALA A 18 -25.71 -16.51 -3.86
C ALA A 18 -25.66 -18.04 -4.11
N GLY A 19 -25.84 -18.87 -3.07
CA GLY A 19 -25.74 -20.32 -3.16
C GLY A 19 -24.34 -20.82 -3.54
N HIS A 20 -23.28 -20.09 -3.18
CA HIS A 20 -21.90 -20.42 -3.53
C HIS A 20 -21.04 -20.69 -2.29
N ASP A 21 -20.23 -21.75 -2.30
CA ASP A 21 -19.33 -22.07 -1.18
C ASP A 21 -18.13 -21.12 -1.07
N LYS A 22 -17.76 -20.47 -2.18
CA LYS A 22 -16.61 -19.55 -2.26
C LYS A 22 -16.92 -18.35 -3.14
N LEU A 23 -16.19 -17.25 -2.89
CA LEU A 23 -16.21 -16.08 -3.75
C LEU A 23 -15.73 -16.45 -5.16
N LEU A 24 -16.38 -15.89 -6.18
CA LEU A 24 -16.03 -16.06 -7.59
C LEU A 24 -16.13 -17.51 -8.12
N THR A 25 -17.02 -18.34 -7.57
CA THR A 25 -17.22 -19.74 -7.98
C THR A 25 -17.97 -19.91 -9.32
N SER A 26 -18.52 -18.84 -9.90
CA SER A 26 -19.25 -18.94 -11.17
C SER A 26 -18.32 -19.36 -12.32
N PRO A 27 -18.76 -20.20 -13.27
CA PRO A 27 -17.96 -20.58 -14.44
C PRO A 27 -17.46 -19.38 -15.25
N LYS A 28 -18.22 -18.28 -15.26
CA LYS A 28 -17.85 -17.02 -15.94
C LYS A 28 -16.85 -16.18 -15.14
N SER A 29 -16.68 -16.41 -13.84
CA SER A 29 -15.74 -15.68 -12.98
C SER A 29 -14.41 -16.37 -12.79
N SER A 30 -14.19 -17.57 -13.35
CA SER A 30 -12.90 -18.29 -13.26
C SER A 30 -11.73 -17.47 -13.82
N ILE A 31 -11.89 -16.87 -15.01
CA ILE A 31 -10.88 -15.99 -15.63
C ILE A 31 -10.64 -14.72 -14.81
N LEU A 32 -11.70 -14.18 -14.20
CA LEU A 32 -11.60 -13.00 -13.33
C LEU A 32 -10.86 -13.34 -12.04
N GLN A 33 -11.17 -14.49 -11.43
CA GLN A 33 -10.51 -14.99 -10.24
C GLN A 33 -9.01 -15.20 -10.49
N GLU A 34 -8.66 -15.84 -11.60
CA GLU A 34 -7.26 -16.05 -12.00
C GLU A 34 -6.52 -14.71 -12.17
N ARG A 35 -7.12 -13.74 -12.88
CA ARG A 35 -6.52 -12.41 -13.06
C ARG A 35 -6.30 -11.66 -11.74
N ILE A 36 -7.22 -11.78 -10.79
CA ILE A 36 -7.07 -11.18 -9.45
C ILE A 36 -5.96 -11.90 -8.68
N MET A 37 -5.94 -13.23 -8.72
CA MET A 37 -4.92 -14.04 -8.06
C MET A 37 -3.51 -13.76 -8.60
N LEU A 38 -3.35 -13.51 -9.90
CA LEU A 38 -2.06 -13.15 -10.49
C LEU A 38 -1.53 -11.77 -10.03
N ARG A 39 -2.40 -10.86 -9.59
CA ARG A 39 -1.99 -9.55 -9.06
C ARG A 39 -1.61 -9.61 -7.59
N ALA A 40 -2.22 -10.51 -6.81
CA ALA A 40 -2.05 -10.58 -5.36
C ALA A 40 -0.57 -10.70 -4.90
N PRO A 41 0.32 -11.47 -5.56
CA PRO A 41 1.74 -11.54 -5.22
C PRO A 41 2.50 -10.22 -5.36
N TYR A 42 2.06 -9.32 -6.25
CA TYR A 42 2.70 -8.01 -6.44
C TYR A 42 2.07 -6.93 -5.56
N MET A 43 0.78 -7.09 -5.23
CA MET A 43 0.06 -6.18 -4.34
C MET A 43 0.48 -6.33 -2.88
N THR A 44 0.67 -7.56 -2.42
CA THR A 44 0.94 -7.86 -1.01
C THR A 44 2.23 -7.19 -0.50
N PRO A 45 3.36 -7.26 -1.21
CA PRO A 45 4.58 -6.54 -0.82
C PRO A 45 4.38 -5.01 -0.80
N LEU A 46 3.65 -4.44 -1.77
CA LEU A 46 3.37 -3.02 -1.81
C LEU A 46 2.54 -2.56 -0.60
N ASN A 47 1.54 -3.35 -0.19
CA ASN A 47 0.75 -3.08 1.01
C ASN A 47 1.62 -3.11 2.28
N ILE A 48 2.52 -4.08 2.40
CA ILE A 48 3.43 -4.19 3.55
C ILE A 48 4.40 -3.00 3.59
N LEU A 49 5.02 -2.67 2.46
CA LEU A 49 5.92 -1.51 2.34
C LEU A 49 5.18 -0.21 2.70
N GLN A 50 3.96 -0.01 2.19
CA GLN A 50 3.17 1.17 2.49
C GLN A 50 2.91 1.30 4.01
N VAL A 51 2.56 0.21 4.70
CA VAL A 51 2.35 0.24 6.16
C VAL A 51 3.63 0.62 6.90
N ILE A 52 4.78 0.08 6.49
CA ILE A 52 6.08 0.41 7.09
C ILE A 52 6.41 1.89 6.89
N HIS A 53 6.25 2.40 5.67
CA HIS A 53 6.55 3.81 5.37
C HIS A 53 5.58 4.77 6.07
N LEU A 54 4.28 4.45 6.14
CA LEU A 54 3.30 5.22 6.90
C LEU A 54 3.62 5.26 8.40
N LYS A 55 4.09 4.14 8.97
CA LYS A 55 4.58 4.11 10.34
C LYS A 55 5.77 5.05 10.51
N ASN A 56 6.76 4.97 9.62
CA ASN A 56 7.94 5.85 9.68
C ASN A 56 7.58 7.34 9.58
N LEU A 57 6.63 7.72 8.72
CA LEU A 57 6.13 9.10 8.64
C LEU A 57 5.47 9.56 9.92
N ARG A 58 4.65 8.69 10.54
CA ARG A 58 3.96 9.00 11.79
C ARG A 58 4.95 9.11 12.96
N ASP A 59 5.90 8.18 13.04
CA ASP A 59 6.95 8.19 14.07
C ASP A 59 7.82 9.46 13.92
N TYR A 60 8.15 9.86 12.69
CA TYR A 60 8.87 11.13 12.43
C TYR A 60 8.07 12.36 12.87
N ALA A 61 6.75 12.37 12.65
CA ALA A 61 5.88 13.49 13.05
C ALA A 61 5.71 13.62 14.58
N GLN A 62 5.87 12.53 15.34
CA GLN A 62 5.72 12.51 16.80
C GLN A 62 7.05 12.78 17.52
N ASP A 63 8.12 12.08 17.14
CA ASP A 63 9.40 12.09 17.87
C ASP A 63 10.46 13.01 17.22
N GLY A 64 10.18 13.58 16.04
CA GLY A 64 11.20 14.25 15.24
C GLY A 64 12.18 13.25 14.60
N SER A 65 13.36 13.73 14.19
CA SER A 65 14.37 12.90 13.52
C SER A 65 15.01 11.87 14.45
N ASN A 66 14.30 10.76 14.71
CA ASN A 66 14.88 9.60 15.39
C ASN A 66 16.14 9.13 14.65
N GLY A 67 17.20 8.77 15.40
CA GLY A 67 18.56 8.51 14.86
C GLY A 67 18.69 7.49 13.72
N ARG A 68 17.64 6.70 13.44
CA ARG A 68 17.52 5.83 12.25
C ARG A 68 17.41 6.61 10.93
N ASN A 69 16.97 7.86 11.01
CA ASN A 69 16.69 8.74 9.87
C ASN A 69 17.90 9.63 9.53
N ALA A 70 18.75 9.92 10.53
CA ALA A 70 19.94 10.75 10.40
C ALA A 70 21.11 10.04 9.66
N SER A 71 21.09 8.71 9.57
CA SER A 71 22.08 7.92 8.82
C SER A 71 21.81 7.88 7.32
N PHE A 72 20.65 8.33 6.86
CA PHE A 72 20.32 8.34 5.44
C PHE A 72 21.02 9.51 4.75
N LYS A 73 22.18 9.21 4.17
CA LYS A 73 22.93 10.12 3.31
C LYS A 73 23.00 9.51 1.92
N PRO A 74 22.20 9.98 0.96
CA PRO A 74 22.31 9.51 -0.42
C PRO A 74 23.70 9.85 -0.96
N SER A 75 24.40 8.85 -1.50
CA SER A 75 25.77 9.00 -1.99
C SER A 75 25.86 9.69 -3.36
N SER A 76 24.73 9.85 -4.06
CA SER A 76 24.64 10.32 -5.44
C SER A 76 23.93 11.68 -5.51
N ASP A 77 24.55 12.64 -6.20
CA ASP A 77 24.02 13.99 -6.43
C ASP A 77 22.69 13.98 -7.20
N GLU A 78 22.51 13.02 -8.11
CA GLU A 78 21.26 12.83 -8.86
C GLU A 78 20.09 12.47 -7.95
N VAL A 79 20.32 11.62 -6.95
CA VAL A 79 19.29 11.20 -5.98
C VAL A 79 18.88 12.39 -5.11
N LEU A 80 19.84 13.23 -4.72
CA LEU A 80 19.53 14.47 -3.99
C LEU A 80 18.65 15.41 -4.81
N LYS A 81 18.96 15.60 -6.10
CA LYS A 81 18.15 16.43 -7.00
C LYS A 81 16.74 15.87 -7.19
N LEU A 82 16.60 14.55 -7.32
CA LEU A 82 15.30 13.89 -7.44
C LEU A 82 14.46 14.08 -6.17
N LEU A 83 15.06 13.90 -4.99
CA LEU A 83 14.38 14.09 -3.71
C LEU A 83 13.97 15.55 -3.45
N GLN A 84 14.74 16.50 -3.99
CA GLN A 84 14.41 17.92 -3.95
C GLN A 84 13.32 18.32 -4.95
N LEU A 85 13.11 17.53 -6.02
CA LEU A 85 12.09 17.83 -7.03
C LEU A 85 10.67 17.66 -6.49
N SER A 86 10.48 16.70 -5.58
CA SER A 86 9.18 16.36 -4.98
C SER A 86 8.78 17.29 -3.83
N GLY A 87 9.61 18.27 -3.43
CA GLY A 87 9.36 19.01 -2.20
C GLY A 87 10.09 20.33 -1.98
N ASP A 88 9.92 20.84 -0.76
CA ASP A 88 10.46 22.12 -0.30
C ASP A 88 11.91 21.93 0.14
N LEU A 89 12.78 22.90 -0.13
CA LEU A 89 14.25 22.80 0.04
C LEU A 89 14.70 22.49 1.48
N ASP A 90 13.84 22.74 2.46
CA ASP A 90 14.13 22.61 3.90
C ASP A 90 13.77 21.23 4.49
N ARG A 91 13.25 20.29 3.68
CA ARG A 91 12.92 18.93 4.14
C ARG A 91 14.14 18.01 4.18
N PRO A 92 14.28 17.14 5.21
CA PRO A 92 15.36 16.17 5.24
C PRO A 92 15.20 15.14 4.11
N PRO A 93 16.29 14.72 3.43
CA PRO A 93 16.23 13.81 2.29
C PRO A 93 15.54 12.48 2.59
N TYR A 94 15.65 11.99 3.83
CA TYR A 94 14.97 10.78 4.27
C TYR A 94 13.45 10.91 4.22
N LEU A 95 12.90 12.04 4.67
CA LEU A 95 11.46 12.25 4.72
C LEU A 95 10.88 12.30 3.30
N ALA A 96 11.54 13.05 2.41
CA ALA A 96 11.17 13.10 0.99
C ALA A 96 11.16 11.71 0.35
N ALA A 97 12.18 10.88 0.63
CA ALA A 97 12.27 9.52 0.09
C ALA A 97 11.12 8.62 0.59
N VAL A 98 10.72 8.76 1.86
CA VAL A 98 9.61 7.99 2.43
C VAL A 98 8.27 8.45 1.84
N GLU A 99 8.06 9.75 1.66
CA GLU A 99 6.86 10.30 1.01
C GLU A 99 6.71 9.82 -0.44
N ASP A 100 7.81 9.84 -1.21
CA ASP A 100 7.84 9.33 -2.57
C ASP A 100 7.55 7.82 -2.60
N ALA A 101 8.12 7.05 -1.66
CA ALA A 101 7.83 5.62 -1.52
C ALA A 101 6.34 5.35 -1.21
N VAL A 102 5.71 6.16 -0.35
CA VAL A 102 4.26 6.08 -0.11
C VAL A 102 3.48 6.42 -1.37
N THR A 103 3.91 7.42 -2.14
CA THR A 103 3.26 7.78 -3.41
C THR A 103 3.35 6.66 -4.45
N ILE A 104 4.50 6.02 -4.58
CA ILE A 104 4.70 4.88 -5.48
C ILE A 104 3.81 3.71 -5.06
N THR A 105 3.78 3.37 -3.76
CA THR A 105 2.93 2.28 -3.27
C THR A 105 1.44 2.57 -3.47
N MET A 106 0.97 3.81 -3.23
CA MET A 106 -0.41 4.23 -3.52
C MET A 106 -0.76 4.02 -5.00
N LYS A 107 0.08 4.48 -5.93
CA LYS A 107 -0.15 4.32 -7.38
C LYS A 107 -0.13 2.86 -7.81
N GLY A 108 0.80 2.08 -7.27
CA GLY A 108 0.91 0.65 -7.54
C GLY A 108 -0.32 -0.11 -7.03
N ILE A 109 -0.81 0.23 -5.84
CA ILE A 109 -2.00 -0.40 -5.25
C ILE A 109 -3.25 -0.04 -6.03
N ALA A 110 -3.45 1.25 -6.34
CA ALA A 110 -4.58 1.69 -7.15
C ALA A 110 -4.63 0.99 -8.52
N SER A 111 -3.47 0.88 -9.19
CA SER A 111 -3.36 0.19 -10.48
C SER A 111 -3.68 -1.31 -10.39
N GLY A 112 -3.32 -1.97 -9.28
CA GLY A 112 -3.57 -3.40 -9.08
C GLY A 112 -5.01 -3.72 -8.67
N MET A 113 -5.61 -2.91 -7.78
CA MET A 113 -6.98 -3.08 -7.30
C MET A 113 -8.01 -2.75 -8.38
N GLN A 114 -7.71 -1.79 -9.25
CA GLN A 114 -8.62 -1.32 -10.30
C GLN A 114 -9.99 -0.88 -9.71
N ASN A 115 -11.09 -1.15 -10.42
CA ASN A 115 -12.43 -0.73 -10.06
C ASN A 115 -12.90 -1.47 -8.79
N THR A 116 -13.26 -0.71 -7.75
CA THR A 116 -13.66 -1.23 -6.43
C THR A 116 -14.98 -0.63 -5.92
N GLY A 117 -15.57 0.31 -6.66
CA GLY A 117 -16.83 0.98 -6.35
C GLY A 117 -18.04 0.39 -7.06
#